data_AF-A0A660PM26-F1
#
_entry.id   AF-A0A660PM26-F1
#
_cell.length_a   1.000
_cell.length_b   1.000
_cell.length_c   1.000
_cell.angle_alpha   90.00
_cell.angle_beta   90.00
_cell.angle_gamma   90.00
#
_symmetry.space_group_name_H-M   'P 1'
#
loop_
_entity.id
_entity.type
_entity.pdbx_description
1 polymer ?
#
loop_
_entity_poly.entity_id
_entity_poly.type
_entity_poly.pdbx_seq_one_letter_code
_entity_poly.pdbx_strand_id
1 'polypeptide(L)'
;MRDDRVKSNSLLGVLSLLLMAIITLADSSLGVNPDRRVTVHNQGNIQLVINNRGIIAGNEFDDPVADPFSGDYVNACIYPRNSGLIYELYATLAVGGVVDGDTLASHREFNPDMAPFGAFEYQSLDINKREIMSTHARSELDIICHYYDTITSPALVWQGSCDVRHTPLNLRVLQRSMAWSGGSLDDFVLFDFVIQSTGNRVIDNVYIGFEISNMVTHESRKDDFGEYWGPLIGFLKDHSSLEGCGHKDKAEIVYIMDNDGDPVEGIFNRQSPLGAVGLMFLGSPDNDVKVSFNWKTWGD
;
A
#
# COMPACT_ATOMS: atom_id res chain seq x y z
N MET A 1 18.10 -50.99 -63.53
CA MET A 1 17.04 -49.99 -63.29
C MET A 1 16.29 -50.45 -62.06
N ARG A 2 16.53 -49.82 -60.90
CA ARG A 2 15.62 -48.83 -60.30
C ARG A 2 14.20 -49.39 -60.20
N ASP A 3 13.70 -49.70 -59.01
CA ASP A 3 13.11 -48.68 -58.13
C ASP A 3 12.65 -49.33 -56.82
N ASP A 4 12.59 -48.46 -55.82
CA ASP A 4 12.44 -48.65 -54.40
C ASP A 4 11.02 -49.00 -53.97
N ARG A 5 10.87 -49.67 -52.82
CA ARG A 5 10.21 -49.08 -51.63
C ARG A 5 10.08 -50.11 -50.50
N VAL A 6 11.07 -50.04 -49.62
CA VAL A 6 10.99 -50.49 -48.22
C VAL A 6 10.09 -49.51 -47.47
N LYS A 7 9.02 -50.00 -46.83
CA LYS A 7 8.32 -49.26 -45.77
C LYS A 7 9.08 -49.47 -44.47
N SER A 8 9.94 -48.52 -44.12
CA SER A 8 10.54 -48.44 -42.79
C SER A 8 9.54 -47.79 -41.83
N ASN A 9 9.31 -48.47 -40.70
CA ASN A 9 8.64 -47.88 -39.54
C ASN A 9 9.59 -46.86 -38.92
N SER A 10 9.26 -45.57 -39.00
CA SER A 10 9.93 -44.55 -38.20
C SER A 10 9.40 -44.60 -36.77
N LEU A 11 10.12 -45.32 -35.90
CA LEU A 11 10.13 -45.00 -34.47
C LEU A 11 10.79 -43.62 -34.33
N LEU A 12 9.98 -42.57 -34.13
CA LEU A 12 10.47 -41.36 -33.50
C LEU A 12 10.69 -41.68 -32.02
N GLY A 13 11.89 -42.15 -31.69
CA GLY A 13 12.40 -42.13 -30.33
C GLY A 13 12.62 -40.68 -29.94
N VAL A 14 11.73 -40.13 -29.11
CA VAL A 14 11.96 -38.88 -28.39
C VAL A 14 13.13 -39.14 -27.44
N LEU A 15 14.30 -38.63 -27.81
CA LEU A 15 15.48 -38.62 -26.97
C LEU A 15 15.24 -37.61 -25.83
N SER A 16 14.65 -38.07 -24.73
CA SER A 16 14.55 -37.29 -23.51
C SER A 16 15.96 -37.16 -22.91
N LEU A 17 16.63 -36.03 -23.17
CA LEU A 17 17.81 -35.63 -22.42
C LEU A 17 17.37 -35.37 -20.97
N LEU A 18 17.61 -36.35 -20.10
CA LEU A 18 17.54 -36.18 -18.66
C LEU A 18 18.87 -35.57 -18.20
N LEU A 19 18.90 -34.24 -18.09
CA LEU A 19 19.99 -33.53 -17.42
C LEU A 19 19.80 -33.72 -15.91
N MET A 20 20.38 -34.80 -15.35
CA MET A 20 20.43 -34.99 -13.91
C MET A 20 21.58 -34.15 -13.35
N ALA A 21 21.29 -32.89 -13.02
CA ALA A 21 22.20 -32.07 -12.24
C ALA A 21 22.22 -32.61 -10.81
N ILE A 22 23.35 -33.19 -10.40
CA ILE A 22 23.66 -33.42 -8.98
C ILE A 22 23.89 -32.04 -8.38
N ILE A 23 22.82 -31.42 -7.89
CA ILE A 23 22.92 -30.25 -7.03
C ILE A 23 23.41 -30.77 -5.68
N THR A 24 24.69 -30.55 -5.39
CA THR A 24 25.21 -30.64 -4.03
C THR A 24 24.32 -29.76 -3.13
N LEU A 25 23.63 -30.39 -2.19
CA LEU A 25 22.88 -29.71 -1.12
C LEU A 25 23.88 -28.96 -0.24
N ALA A 26 24.24 -27.76 -0.67
CA ALA A 26 24.62 -26.71 0.24
C ALA A 26 23.35 -26.28 0.97
N ASP A 27 23.46 -26.14 2.29
CA ASP A 27 22.43 -25.69 3.22
C ASP A 27 21.52 -24.62 2.58
N SER A 28 20.27 -24.98 2.28
CA SER A 28 19.33 -24.10 1.61
C SER A 28 18.68 -23.17 2.63
N SER A 29 19.46 -22.27 3.21
CA SER A 29 18.96 -20.94 3.56
C SER A 29 18.85 -20.09 2.28
N LEU A 30 18.20 -20.61 1.23
CA LEU A 30 17.77 -19.82 0.08
C LEU A 30 16.69 -18.87 0.59
N GLY A 31 17.14 -17.76 1.18
CA GLY A 31 16.28 -16.76 1.78
C GLY A 31 15.29 -16.25 0.74
N VAL A 32 14.01 -16.39 1.04
CA VAL A 32 12.97 -15.62 0.36
C VAL A 32 13.36 -14.15 0.52
N ASN A 33 13.73 -13.48 -0.57
CA ASN A 33 14.05 -12.06 -0.55
C ASN A 33 12.89 -11.30 -1.23
N PRO A 34 11.86 -10.89 -0.48
CA PRO A 34 10.71 -10.21 -1.05
C PRO A 34 11.13 -8.90 -1.73
N ASP A 35 10.57 -8.61 -2.90
CA ASP A 35 10.90 -7.42 -3.69
C ASP A 35 10.18 -6.19 -3.14
N ARG A 36 10.55 -5.78 -1.93
CA ARG A 36 9.96 -4.62 -1.24
C ARG A 36 10.29 -3.35 -1.99
N ARG A 37 9.26 -2.59 -2.37
CA ARG A 37 9.39 -1.35 -3.15
C ARG A 37 8.40 -0.31 -2.69
N VAL A 38 8.76 0.94 -2.95
CA VAL A 38 7.85 2.09 -2.89
C VAL A 38 7.79 2.76 -4.26
N THR A 39 6.68 3.42 -4.53
CA THR A 39 6.42 4.27 -5.70
C THR A 39 5.53 5.43 -5.26
N VAL A 40 5.25 6.36 -6.16
CA VAL A 40 4.50 7.58 -5.85
C VAL A 40 3.34 7.73 -6.81
N HIS A 41 2.14 7.97 -6.26
CA HIS A 41 1.09 8.65 -7.01
C HIS A 41 1.42 10.12 -7.10
N ASN A 42 1.74 10.58 -8.30
CA ASN A 42 1.99 11.99 -8.63
C ASN A 42 1.02 12.52 -9.69
N GLN A 43 -0.05 11.77 -9.98
CA GLN A 43 -1.13 12.22 -10.86
C GLN A 43 -2.08 13.11 -10.05
N GLY A 44 -2.32 14.34 -10.51
CA GLY A 44 -3.10 15.34 -9.77
C GLY A 44 -2.27 16.24 -8.87
N ASN A 45 -2.89 16.83 -7.85
CA ASN A 45 -2.33 17.80 -6.93
C ASN A 45 -2.01 17.20 -5.54
N ILE A 46 -2.17 15.89 -5.37
CA ILE A 46 -1.65 15.15 -4.23
C ILE A 46 -0.46 14.29 -4.67
N GLN A 47 0.62 14.32 -3.90
CA GLN A 47 1.70 13.34 -4.01
C GLN A 47 1.55 12.34 -2.89
N LEU A 48 1.50 11.03 -3.20
CA LEU A 48 1.23 10.01 -2.19
C LEU A 48 2.09 8.76 -2.38
N VAL A 49 2.82 8.36 -1.33
CA VAL A 49 3.61 7.11 -1.35
C VAL A 49 2.71 5.89 -1.36
N ILE A 50 3.08 4.94 -2.20
CA ILE A 50 2.48 3.61 -2.29
C ILE A 50 3.57 2.58 -2.03
N ASN A 51 3.34 1.69 -1.08
CA ASN A 51 4.23 0.57 -0.77
C ASN A 51 3.54 -0.76 -1.15
N ASN A 52 4.32 -1.75 -1.59
CA ASN A 52 3.84 -3.11 -1.85
C ASN A 52 3.85 -4.01 -0.59
N ARG A 53 3.61 -3.44 0.59
CA ARG A 53 3.50 -4.15 1.88
C ARG A 53 2.27 -3.75 2.70
N GLY A 54 1.29 -3.13 2.06
CA GLY A 54 0.10 -2.62 2.73
C GLY A 54 0.35 -1.38 3.57
N ILE A 55 1.30 -0.53 3.15
CA ILE A 55 1.51 0.79 3.75
C ILE A 55 1.19 1.86 2.70
N ILE A 56 0.42 2.86 3.12
CA ILE A 56 0.01 4.00 2.32
C ILE A 56 0.53 5.26 3.00
N ALA A 57 0.94 6.25 2.20
CA ALA A 57 1.32 7.58 2.70
C ALA A 57 2.50 7.57 3.68
N GLY A 58 3.37 6.56 3.62
CA GLY A 58 4.57 6.43 4.44
C GLY A 58 5.70 5.75 3.66
N ASN A 59 6.93 6.10 3.99
CA ASN A 59 8.14 5.48 3.44
C ASN A 59 8.86 4.72 4.56
N GLU A 60 9.04 3.40 4.42
CA GLU A 60 9.72 2.58 5.43
C GLU A 60 11.26 2.56 5.27
N PHE A 61 11.78 3.22 4.25
CA PHE A 61 13.20 3.20 3.94
C PHE A 61 13.88 4.44 4.54
N ASP A 62 15.01 4.21 5.22
CA ASP A 62 15.80 5.27 5.87
C ASP A 62 16.47 6.23 4.85
N ASP A 63 16.61 5.79 3.60
CA ASP A 63 17.20 6.56 2.50
C ASP A 63 16.12 7.07 1.52
N PRO A 64 16.36 8.19 0.81
CA PRO A 64 15.47 8.64 -0.25
C PRO A 64 15.45 7.59 -1.38
N VAL A 65 14.30 6.95 -1.56
CA VAL A 65 14.10 5.93 -2.60
C VAL A 65 13.68 6.61 -3.89
N ALA A 66 14.32 6.25 -5.00
CA ALA A 66 13.85 6.67 -6.32
C ALA A 66 12.59 5.90 -6.70
N ASP A 67 11.55 6.61 -7.13
CA ASP A 67 10.35 6.03 -7.70
C ASP A 67 10.73 5.15 -8.91
N PRO A 68 10.43 3.85 -8.91
CA PRO A 68 10.78 2.97 -10.02
C PRO A 68 10.08 3.34 -11.34
N PHE A 69 9.07 4.20 -11.33
CA PHE A 69 8.40 4.69 -12.53
C PHE A 69 8.98 6.01 -13.05
N SER A 70 9.00 7.07 -12.25
CA SER A 70 9.49 8.38 -12.70
C SER A 70 11.00 8.60 -12.49
N GLY A 71 11.61 7.89 -11.55
CA GLY A 71 12.98 8.12 -11.07
C GLY A 71 13.11 9.24 -10.04
N ASP A 72 12.03 9.97 -9.74
CA ASP A 72 12.04 11.03 -8.74
C ASP A 72 12.11 10.46 -7.32
N TYR A 73 12.60 11.24 -6.36
CA TYR A 73 12.64 10.79 -4.97
C TYR A 73 11.24 10.71 -4.35
N VAL A 74 10.97 9.58 -3.69
CA VAL A 74 9.76 9.30 -2.92
C VAL A 74 9.83 10.04 -1.58
N ASN A 75 9.10 11.14 -1.47
CA ASN A 75 8.74 11.74 -0.18
C ASN A 75 7.44 11.15 0.34
N ALA A 76 7.01 11.46 1.58
CA ALA A 76 5.71 11.06 2.14
C ALA A 76 4.50 11.66 1.37
N CYS A 77 3.34 11.79 2.01
CA CYS A 77 2.23 12.51 1.39
C CYS A 77 2.51 14.02 1.39
N ILE A 78 2.47 14.65 0.20
CA ILE A 78 2.62 16.11 0.03
C ILE A 78 1.37 16.67 -0.60
N TYR A 79 0.78 17.67 0.06
CA TYR A 79 -0.41 18.36 -0.41
C TYR A 79 -0.39 19.85 -0.03
N PRO A 80 -0.61 20.78 -0.98
CA PRO A 80 -0.62 20.57 -2.43
C PRO A 80 0.73 20.02 -2.91
N ARG A 81 0.74 19.28 -4.01
CA ARG A 81 1.95 18.72 -4.61
C ARG A 81 2.97 19.85 -4.85
N ASN A 82 4.24 19.59 -4.56
CA ASN A 82 5.36 20.54 -4.64
C ASN A 82 5.30 21.73 -3.66
N SER A 83 4.42 21.70 -2.64
CA SER A 83 4.37 22.76 -1.61
C SER A 83 5.47 22.62 -0.55
N GLY A 84 6.05 21.43 -0.40
CA GLY A 84 6.92 21.09 0.74
C GLY A 84 6.13 20.81 2.02
N LEU A 85 4.80 20.90 2.03
CA LEU A 85 3.96 20.55 3.17
C LEU A 85 3.73 19.05 3.21
N ILE A 86 4.23 18.41 4.26
CA ILE A 86 4.18 16.97 4.48
C ILE A 86 3.01 16.67 5.40
N TYR A 87 2.15 15.74 4.98
CA TYR A 87 1.05 15.17 5.76
C TYR A 87 1.26 13.67 5.85
N GLU A 88 2.28 13.22 6.56
CA GLU A 88 2.57 11.80 6.69
C GLU A 88 1.47 11.12 7.52
N LEU A 89 0.67 10.25 6.89
CA LEU A 89 -0.32 9.42 7.58
C LEU A 89 0.26 8.08 8.03
N TYR A 90 1.27 7.55 7.34
CA TYR A 90 1.83 6.20 7.53
C TYR A 90 0.74 5.17 7.90
N ALA A 91 -0.19 4.93 6.97
CA ALA A 91 -1.35 4.07 7.20
C ALA A 91 -0.99 2.62 6.84
N THR A 92 -0.89 1.77 7.87
CA THR A 92 -0.51 0.36 7.76
C THR A 92 -1.75 -0.53 7.81
N LEU A 93 -1.97 -1.34 6.78
CA LEU A 93 -3.04 -2.33 6.70
C LEU A 93 -2.89 -3.38 7.81
N ALA A 94 -3.98 -3.61 8.53
CA ALA A 94 -4.17 -4.71 9.44
C ALA A 94 -5.38 -5.54 9.00
N VAL A 95 -5.22 -6.86 8.96
CA VAL A 95 -6.33 -7.80 8.73
C VAL A 95 -6.34 -8.81 9.87
N GLY A 96 -7.47 -8.97 10.55
CA GLY A 96 -7.61 -9.90 11.66
C GLY A 96 -8.90 -10.69 11.60
N GLY A 97 -8.97 -11.76 12.37
CA GLY A 97 -10.14 -12.62 12.48
C GLY A 97 -9.93 -13.77 13.44
N VAL A 98 -10.94 -14.65 13.53
CA VAL A 98 -10.94 -15.85 14.36
C VAL A 98 -10.67 -17.07 13.48
N VAL A 99 -9.64 -17.84 13.81
CA VAL A 99 -9.25 -19.07 13.09
C VAL A 99 -9.08 -20.19 14.10
N ASP A 100 -9.83 -21.28 13.95
CA ASP A 100 -9.81 -22.44 14.86
C ASP A 100 -10.01 -22.06 16.35
N GLY A 101 -10.76 -20.99 16.60
CA GLY A 101 -11.06 -20.48 17.95
C GLY A 101 -10.02 -19.50 18.52
N ASP A 102 -8.94 -19.22 17.80
CA ASP A 102 -7.93 -18.23 18.19
C ASP A 102 -8.07 -16.92 17.42
N THR A 103 -7.67 -15.80 18.02
CA THR A 103 -7.68 -14.48 17.36
C THR A 103 -6.32 -14.22 16.73
N LEU A 104 -6.29 -14.18 15.40
CA LEU A 104 -5.08 -13.93 14.63
C LEU A 104 -5.20 -12.59 13.90
N ALA A 105 -4.08 -11.90 13.74
CA ALA A 105 -3.99 -10.67 12.98
C ALA A 105 -2.66 -10.59 12.22
N SER A 106 -2.74 -10.05 11.01
CA SER A 106 -1.61 -9.74 10.16
C SER A 106 -1.40 -8.23 10.15
N HIS A 107 -0.29 -7.75 10.67
CA HIS A 107 0.03 -6.31 10.79
C HIS A 107 1.53 -6.07 10.60
N ARG A 108 1.91 -5.28 9.58
CA ARG A 108 3.31 -5.11 9.13
C ARG A 108 4.01 -6.41 8.67
N GLU A 109 3.25 -7.47 8.46
CA GLU A 109 3.74 -8.82 8.12
C GLU A 109 3.54 -9.17 6.64
N PHE A 110 2.87 -8.30 5.91
CA PHE A 110 2.69 -8.43 4.47
C PHE A 110 4.00 -8.22 3.71
N ASN A 111 4.26 -9.10 2.74
CA ASN A 111 5.43 -9.06 1.89
C ASN A 111 5.06 -9.35 0.43
N PRO A 112 5.66 -8.64 -0.54
CA PRO A 112 5.50 -8.98 -1.95
C PRO A 112 6.24 -10.28 -2.28
N ASP A 113 5.95 -10.83 -3.46
CA ASP A 113 6.76 -11.92 -4.02
C ASP A 113 8.18 -11.45 -4.37
N MET A 114 9.05 -12.38 -4.71
CA MET A 114 10.37 -12.06 -5.26
C MET A 114 10.24 -11.42 -6.66
N ALA A 115 11.24 -10.62 -7.04
CA ALA A 115 11.29 -10.01 -8.36
C ALA A 115 11.27 -11.11 -9.46
N PRO A 116 10.56 -10.90 -10.59
CA PRO A 116 9.80 -9.70 -10.93
C PRO A 116 8.35 -9.67 -10.41
N PHE A 117 7.88 -10.72 -9.74
CA PHE A 117 6.46 -10.88 -9.38
C PHE A 117 5.98 -9.97 -8.26
N GLY A 118 6.90 -9.46 -7.44
CA GLY A 118 6.61 -8.45 -6.41
C GLY A 118 6.61 -7.00 -6.90
N ALA A 119 6.98 -6.76 -8.16
CA ALA A 119 7.08 -5.40 -8.70
C ALA A 119 5.69 -4.76 -8.89
N PHE A 120 5.66 -3.43 -8.92
CA PHE A 120 4.45 -2.69 -9.28
C PHE A 120 4.11 -2.87 -10.76
N GLU A 121 2.81 -2.94 -11.04
CA GLU A 121 2.28 -2.77 -12.39
C GLU A 121 1.67 -1.38 -12.53
N TYR A 122 1.96 -0.72 -13.66
CA TYR A 122 1.45 0.61 -13.97
C TYR A 122 0.48 0.52 -15.14
N GLN A 123 -0.67 1.16 -15.01
CA GLN A 123 -1.66 1.24 -16.08
C GLN A 123 -2.20 2.67 -16.21
N SER A 124 -2.60 3.08 -17.41
CA SER A 124 -3.13 4.42 -17.64
C SER A 124 -4.19 4.45 -18.74
N LEU A 125 -5.19 5.33 -18.56
CA LEU A 125 -6.12 5.76 -19.60
C LEU A 125 -5.58 6.93 -20.44
N ASP A 126 -4.49 7.57 -20.03
CA ASP A 126 -3.88 8.69 -20.74
C ASP A 126 -3.17 8.19 -22.01
N ILE A 127 -3.68 8.61 -23.17
CA ILE A 127 -3.15 8.26 -24.50
C ILE A 127 -1.69 8.72 -24.70
N ASN A 128 -1.23 9.69 -23.91
CA ASN A 128 0.15 10.15 -23.97
C ASN A 128 1.12 9.21 -23.24
N LYS A 129 0.64 8.35 -22.34
CA LYS A 129 1.43 7.36 -21.59
C LYS A 129 1.39 5.98 -22.25
N ARG A 130 1.78 5.92 -23.53
CA ARG A 130 1.62 4.73 -24.40
C ARG A 130 2.23 3.43 -23.84
N GLU A 131 3.32 3.52 -23.10
CA GLU A 131 4.03 2.35 -22.54
C GLU A 131 3.23 1.61 -21.46
N ILE A 132 2.34 2.32 -20.78
CA ILE A 132 1.50 1.79 -19.71
C ILE A 132 0.01 1.91 -20.05
N MET A 133 -0.32 2.25 -21.30
CA MET A 133 -1.71 2.38 -21.73
C MET A 133 -2.39 1.00 -21.70
N SER A 134 -3.55 0.92 -21.07
CA SER A 134 -4.26 -0.35 -20.88
C SER A 134 -5.77 -0.16 -20.94
N THR A 135 -6.48 -1.09 -21.58
CA THR A 135 -7.96 -1.13 -21.55
C THR A 135 -8.51 -1.54 -20.18
N HIS A 136 -7.65 -1.98 -19.26
CA HIS A 136 -8.03 -2.35 -17.89
C HIS A 136 -7.73 -1.24 -16.86
N ALA A 137 -7.11 -0.14 -17.31
CA ALA A 137 -6.88 1.03 -16.47
C ALA A 137 -8.23 1.66 -16.10
N ARG A 138 -8.33 2.19 -14.87
CA ARG A 138 -9.53 2.84 -14.34
C ARG A 138 -9.34 4.34 -14.12
N SER A 139 -8.10 4.82 -14.21
CA SER A 139 -7.74 6.22 -14.01
C SER A 139 -6.59 6.67 -14.93
N GLU A 140 -6.14 7.91 -14.77
CA GLU A 140 -4.99 8.45 -15.52
C GLU A 140 -3.65 7.88 -15.03
N LEU A 141 -3.63 7.32 -13.83
CA LEU A 141 -2.55 6.50 -13.31
C LEU A 141 -3.13 5.48 -12.33
N ASP A 142 -3.12 4.22 -12.72
CA ASP A 142 -3.33 3.07 -11.84
C ASP A 142 -1.96 2.52 -11.43
N ILE A 143 -1.74 2.35 -10.13
CA ILE A 143 -0.58 1.63 -9.59
C ILE A 143 -1.12 0.38 -8.89
N ILE A 144 -0.62 -0.78 -9.27
CA ILE A 144 -1.13 -2.08 -8.81
C ILE A 144 0.02 -2.86 -8.16
N CYS A 145 -0.24 -3.45 -7.00
CA CYS A 145 0.70 -4.37 -6.35
C CYS A 145 0.01 -5.56 -5.69
N HIS A 146 0.82 -6.60 -5.48
CA HIS A 146 0.44 -7.81 -4.78
C HIS A 146 1.35 -8.06 -3.59
N TYR A 147 0.77 -8.46 -2.47
CA TYR A 147 1.51 -8.86 -1.28
C TYR A 147 0.74 -9.87 -0.44
N TYR A 148 1.48 -10.56 0.42
CA TYR A 148 1.03 -11.79 1.04
C TYR A 148 1.38 -11.85 2.51
N ASP A 149 0.49 -12.49 3.26
CA ASP A 149 0.69 -12.85 4.64
C ASP A 149 0.99 -14.36 4.74
N THR A 150 2.22 -14.74 4.40
CA THR A 150 2.65 -16.16 4.33
C THR A 150 4.03 -16.40 4.91
N ILE A 151 4.82 -15.34 5.14
CA ILE A 151 6.20 -15.45 5.59
C ILE A 151 6.23 -15.50 7.11
N THR A 152 6.93 -16.45 7.70
CA THR A 152 7.15 -16.56 9.16
C THR A 152 8.60 -16.28 9.57
N SER A 153 9.47 -16.00 8.60
CA SER A 153 10.90 -15.73 8.85
C SER A 153 11.04 -14.52 9.78
N PRO A 154 11.63 -14.68 10.98
CA PRO A 154 11.75 -13.59 11.94
C PRO A 154 12.59 -12.40 11.43
N ALA A 155 13.38 -12.59 10.37
CA ALA A 155 14.12 -11.51 9.71
C ALA A 155 13.25 -10.64 8.80
N LEU A 156 12.05 -11.10 8.43
CA LEU A 156 11.17 -10.45 7.45
C LEU A 156 9.83 -10.02 8.04
N VAL A 157 9.40 -10.63 9.14
CA VAL A 157 8.22 -10.21 9.89
C VAL A 157 8.61 -9.46 11.15
N TRP A 158 7.74 -8.55 11.58
CA TRP A 158 7.93 -7.82 12.82
C TRP A 158 7.91 -8.80 14.01
N GLN A 159 9.02 -8.85 14.74
CA GLN A 159 9.07 -9.51 16.04
C GLN A 159 8.81 -8.44 17.09
N GLY A 160 7.58 -8.38 17.60
CA GLY A 160 7.26 -7.48 18.70
C GLY A 160 8.06 -7.77 19.96
N SER A 161 7.89 -6.93 20.98
CA SER A 161 8.53 -7.08 22.30
C SER A 161 8.03 -8.28 23.12
N CYS A 162 7.01 -8.98 22.65
CA CYS A 162 6.46 -10.17 23.25
C CYS A 162 6.79 -11.32 22.29
N ASP A 163 7.32 -12.45 22.78
CA ASP A 163 7.74 -13.67 22.04
C ASP A 163 6.64 -14.35 21.17
N VAL A 164 5.59 -13.63 20.79
CA VAL A 164 4.53 -14.07 19.89
C VAL A 164 5.11 -14.17 18.48
N ARG A 165 5.21 -15.41 17.99
CA ARG A 165 5.57 -15.67 16.61
C ARG A 165 4.37 -15.40 15.72
N HIS A 166 4.61 -14.69 14.63
CA HIS A 166 3.64 -14.50 13.57
C HIS A 166 3.03 -15.85 13.13
N THR A 167 1.70 -15.93 13.14
CA THR A 167 0.94 -17.07 12.63
C THR A 167 0.12 -16.59 11.43
N PRO A 168 0.55 -16.91 10.20
CA PRO A 168 -0.08 -16.36 9.01
C PRO A 168 -1.55 -16.73 8.88
N LEU A 169 -2.36 -15.74 8.49
CA LEU A 169 -3.72 -15.92 8.00
C LEU A 169 -3.75 -16.50 6.57
N ASN A 170 -2.59 -16.55 5.88
CA ASN A 170 -2.47 -16.96 4.48
C ASN A 170 -3.34 -16.11 3.56
N LEU A 171 -3.06 -14.81 3.58
CA LEU A 171 -3.79 -13.83 2.78
C LEU A 171 -2.98 -13.45 1.55
N ARG A 172 -3.69 -13.18 0.44
CA ARG A 172 -3.20 -12.44 -0.72
C ARG A 172 -3.98 -11.15 -0.79
N VAL A 173 -3.26 -10.04 -0.92
CA VAL A 173 -3.84 -8.73 -1.15
C VAL A 173 -3.46 -8.27 -2.55
N LEU A 174 -4.47 -7.84 -3.31
CA LEU A 174 -4.32 -7.02 -4.50
C LEU A 174 -4.72 -5.60 -4.09
N GLN A 175 -3.79 -4.67 -4.22
CA GLN A 175 -4.02 -3.25 -3.99
C GLN A 175 -3.92 -2.53 -5.33
N ARG A 176 -4.93 -1.74 -5.67
CA ARG A 176 -4.90 -0.81 -6.79
C ARG A 176 -5.15 0.59 -6.28
N SER A 177 -4.24 1.51 -6.55
CA SER A 177 -4.42 2.93 -6.29
C SER A 177 -4.62 3.69 -7.61
N MET A 178 -5.54 4.66 -7.61
CA MET A 178 -6.06 5.34 -8.80
C MET A 178 -6.10 6.85 -8.59
N ALA A 179 -5.65 7.62 -9.59
CA ALA A 179 -5.57 9.06 -9.51
C ALA A 179 -5.87 9.76 -10.85
N TRP A 180 -6.34 11.00 -10.77
CA TRP A 180 -6.73 11.85 -11.90
C TRP A 180 -6.10 13.24 -11.74
N SER A 181 -6.03 14.00 -12.83
CA SER A 181 -5.46 15.37 -12.86
C SER A 181 -6.45 16.46 -13.24
N GLY A 182 -7.73 16.12 -13.46
CA GLY A 182 -8.76 17.13 -13.67
C GLY A 182 -8.95 17.96 -12.40
N GLY A 183 -9.03 19.29 -12.51
CA GLY A 183 -8.98 20.21 -11.36
C GLY A 183 -10.14 20.15 -10.35
N SER A 184 -11.02 19.15 -10.43
CA SER A 184 -12.03 18.83 -9.39
C SER A 184 -11.85 17.41 -8.82
N LEU A 185 -10.84 16.68 -9.28
CA LEU A 185 -10.54 15.28 -8.96
C LEU A 185 -9.02 15.08 -8.73
N ASP A 186 -8.30 16.14 -8.40
CA ASP A 186 -6.84 16.14 -8.29
C ASP A 186 -6.35 16.14 -6.84
N ASP A 187 -7.24 16.13 -5.85
CA ASP A 187 -6.93 16.21 -4.42
C ASP A 187 -7.13 14.90 -3.64
N PHE A 188 -7.34 13.78 -4.34
CA PHE A 188 -7.45 12.46 -3.72
C PHE A 188 -6.83 11.34 -4.55
N VAL A 189 -6.54 10.22 -3.87
CA VAL A 189 -6.18 8.94 -4.49
C VAL A 189 -7.19 7.90 -4.01
N LEU A 190 -7.80 7.17 -4.93
CA LEU A 190 -8.70 6.07 -4.58
C LEU A 190 -7.94 4.76 -4.45
N PHE A 191 -8.29 3.97 -3.45
CA PHE A 191 -7.73 2.64 -3.23
C PHE A 191 -8.82 1.57 -3.35
N ASP A 192 -8.54 0.56 -4.15
CA ASP A 192 -9.34 -0.66 -4.28
C ASP A 192 -8.51 -1.83 -3.74
N PHE A 193 -9.05 -2.52 -2.74
CA PHE A 193 -8.41 -3.65 -2.07
C PHE A 193 -9.23 -4.92 -2.31
N VAL A 194 -8.56 -5.95 -2.83
CA VAL A 194 -9.08 -7.32 -2.84
C VAL A 194 -8.23 -8.16 -1.91
N ILE A 195 -8.81 -8.57 -0.78
CA ILE A 195 -8.16 -9.40 0.23
C ILE A 195 -8.76 -10.80 0.12
N GLN A 196 -7.91 -11.79 -0.17
CA GLN A 196 -8.32 -13.16 -0.43
C GLN A 196 -7.57 -14.12 0.49
N SER A 197 -8.29 -15.02 1.15
CA SER A 197 -7.66 -16.18 1.80
C SER A 197 -7.16 -17.17 0.75
N THR A 198 -5.90 -17.60 0.88
CA THR A 198 -5.26 -18.65 0.09
C THR A 198 -5.02 -19.92 0.90
N GLY A 199 -5.30 -19.88 2.21
CA GLY A 199 -5.23 -21.02 3.11
C GLY A 199 -6.45 -21.95 3.01
N ASN A 200 -6.40 -23.03 3.79
CA ASN A 200 -7.47 -24.03 3.91
C ASN A 200 -8.32 -23.86 5.19
N ARG A 201 -8.04 -22.83 5.98
CA ARG A 201 -8.76 -22.53 7.24
C ARG A 201 -9.78 -21.43 7.00
N VAL A 202 -10.94 -21.56 7.63
CA VAL A 202 -11.96 -20.52 7.64
C VAL A 202 -11.50 -19.39 8.56
N ILE A 203 -11.72 -18.15 8.14
CA ILE A 203 -11.45 -16.95 8.94
C ILE A 203 -12.82 -16.33 9.25
N ASP A 204 -13.27 -16.49 10.50
CA ASP A 204 -14.54 -15.95 10.99
C ASP A 204 -14.35 -14.56 11.59
N ASN A 205 -15.39 -13.73 11.60
CA ASN A 205 -15.38 -12.39 12.19
C ASN A 205 -14.20 -11.54 11.71
N VAL A 206 -14.12 -11.30 10.40
CA VAL A 206 -13.01 -10.55 9.78
C VAL A 206 -13.08 -9.07 10.15
N TYR A 207 -11.94 -8.51 10.54
CA TYR A 207 -11.72 -7.09 10.77
C TYR A 207 -10.63 -6.60 9.82
N ILE A 208 -10.86 -5.45 9.19
CA ILE A 208 -9.88 -4.77 8.34
C ILE A 208 -9.73 -3.35 8.89
N GLY A 209 -8.50 -2.88 9.05
CA GLY A 209 -8.23 -1.55 9.56
C GLY A 209 -6.89 -1.00 9.11
N PHE A 210 -6.65 0.26 9.45
CA PHE A 210 -5.37 0.91 9.25
C PHE A 210 -4.85 1.44 10.59
N GLU A 211 -3.63 1.05 10.96
CA GLU A 211 -2.85 1.74 11.99
C GLU A 211 -2.22 2.99 11.35
N ILE A 212 -2.46 4.16 11.91
CA ILE A 212 -1.96 5.45 11.40
C ILE A 212 -0.95 6.01 12.40
N SER A 213 0.27 6.24 11.93
CA SER A 213 1.29 7.02 12.64
C SER A 213 1.54 8.28 11.85
N ASN A 214 1.49 9.45 12.48
CA ASN A 214 1.40 10.68 11.73
C ASN A 214 2.43 11.74 12.10
N MET A 215 2.72 12.58 11.10
CA MET A 215 3.52 13.78 11.20
C MET A 215 2.99 14.80 10.19
N VAL A 216 2.77 16.04 10.64
CA VAL A 216 2.42 17.15 9.77
C VAL A 216 3.48 18.22 9.95
N THR A 217 4.11 18.67 8.87
CA THR A 217 5.20 19.67 8.94
C THR A 217 5.51 20.23 7.55
N HIS A 218 6.51 21.13 7.45
CA HIS A 218 7.13 21.50 6.19
C HIS A 218 8.52 20.85 6.06
N GLU A 219 8.91 20.46 4.85
CA GLU A 219 10.16 19.72 4.57
C GLU A 219 11.42 20.39 5.14
N SER A 220 11.45 21.73 5.21
CA SER A 220 12.58 22.48 5.78
C SER A 220 12.73 22.35 7.29
N ARG A 221 11.80 21.68 7.97
CA ARG A 221 11.73 21.50 9.43
C ARG A 221 11.67 20.02 9.81
N LYS A 222 11.82 19.11 8.83
CA LYS A 222 11.69 17.67 9.02
C LYS A 222 12.69 17.12 10.05
N ASP A 223 13.89 17.68 10.15
CA ASP A 223 14.94 17.19 11.05
C ASP A 223 14.80 17.72 12.49
N ASP A 224 13.89 18.66 12.74
CA ASP A 224 13.62 19.25 14.06
C ASP A 224 12.60 18.41 14.85
N PHE A 225 12.77 17.09 14.83
CA PHE A 225 11.94 16.07 15.48
C PHE A 225 11.74 16.26 16.99
N GLY A 226 12.34 17.27 17.62
CA GLY A 226 12.23 17.58 19.05
C GLY A 226 11.29 18.72 19.41
N GLU A 227 10.94 19.62 18.48
CA GLU A 227 10.32 20.92 18.82
C GLU A 227 8.91 21.13 18.23
N TYR A 228 8.53 20.39 17.18
CA TYR A 228 7.25 20.53 16.46
C TYR A 228 6.32 19.33 16.67
N TRP A 229 6.16 18.91 17.93
CA TRP A 229 5.24 17.84 18.31
C TRP A 229 3.83 18.37 18.46
N GLY A 230 2.92 17.91 17.62
CA GLY A 230 1.50 18.10 17.89
C GLY A 230 0.52 17.76 16.78
N PRO A 231 0.83 16.92 15.76
CA PRO A 231 -0.19 16.63 14.77
C PRO A 231 -1.42 16.05 15.47
N LEU A 232 -2.57 16.65 15.17
CA LEU A 232 -3.85 16.22 15.69
C LEU A 232 -4.38 15.13 14.77
N ILE A 233 -4.91 14.08 15.39
CA ILE A 233 -5.70 13.07 14.68
C ILE A 233 -7.16 13.19 15.09
N GLY A 234 -8.06 13.13 14.11
CA GLY A 234 -9.49 13.27 14.34
C GLY A 234 -10.32 12.31 13.48
N PHE A 235 -11.60 12.21 13.82
CA PHE A 235 -12.57 11.45 13.05
C PHE A 235 -13.80 12.31 12.74
N LEU A 236 -13.95 12.69 11.48
CA LEU A 236 -15.11 13.40 10.98
C LEU A 236 -16.20 12.38 10.64
N LYS A 237 -17.17 12.22 11.54
CA LYS A 237 -18.26 11.25 11.38
C LYS A 237 -19.27 11.67 10.30
N ASP A 238 -19.73 12.91 10.37
CA ASP A 238 -20.75 13.46 9.47
C ASP A 238 -20.42 14.90 9.05
N HIS A 239 -20.98 15.31 7.91
CA HIS A 239 -20.90 16.68 7.41
C HIS A 239 -22.30 17.18 7.04
N SER A 240 -22.58 18.46 7.26
CA SER A 240 -23.89 19.01 6.91
C SER A 240 -23.96 19.25 5.41
N SER A 241 -25.03 18.78 4.77
CA SER A 241 -25.24 19.01 3.35
C SER A 241 -25.38 20.50 3.07
N LEU A 242 -24.68 20.98 2.03
CA LEU A 242 -24.74 22.37 1.58
C LEU A 242 -26.10 22.76 1.01
N GLU A 243 -26.97 21.79 0.72
CA GLU A 243 -28.30 22.00 0.14
C GLU A 243 -29.34 22.58 1.12
N GLY A 244 -28.95 22.82 2.39
CA GLY A 244 -29.75 23.58 3.35
C GLY A 244 -30.98 22.85 3.91
N CYS A 245 -31.17 21.57 3.60
CA CYS A 245 -32.29 20.75 4.08
C CYS A 245 -32.05 20.12 5.47
N GLY A 246 -30.91 20.42 6.12
CA GLY A 246 -30.53 19.84 7.41
C GLY A 246 -30.10 18.36 7.32
N HIS A 247 -29.94 17.82 6.10
CA HIS A 247 -29.37 16.49 5.89
C HIS A 247 -27.90 16.46 6.31
N LYS A 248 -27.48 15.35 6.91
CA LYS A 248 -26.09 15.09 7.28
C LYS A 248 -25.56 13.94 6.45
N ASP A 249 -24.58 14.24 5.62
CA ASP A 249 -23.85 13.25 4.85
C ASP A 249 -22.88 12.50 5.76
N LYS A 250 -22.83 11.18 5.61
CA LYS A 250 -21.89 10.32 6.33
C LYS A 250 -20.52 10.49 5.70
N ALA A 251 -19.55 10.99 6.46
CA ALA A 251 -18.20 11.27 5.96
C ALA A 251 -17.22 10.15 6.38
N GLU A 252 -17.19 9.79 7.66
CA GLU A 252 -16.30 8.76 8.23
C GLU A 252 -14.83 8.90 7.80
N ILE A 253 -14.31 10.11 7.93
CA ILE A 253 -12.94 10.45 7.52
C ILE A 253 -12.06 10.50 8.77
N VAL A 254 -11.04 9.65 8.81
CA VAL A 254 -9.92 9.85 9.74
C VAL A 254 -8.99 10.87 9.11
N TYR A 255 -8.65 11.93 9.82
CA TYR A 255 -7.79 12.99 9.30
C TYR A 255 -6.66 13.33 10.27
N ILE A 256 -5.59 13.85 9.69
CA ILE A 256 -4.47 14.45 10.40
C ILE A 256 -4.36 15.92 10.01
N MET A 257 -3.92 16.75 10.94
CA MET A 257 -3.61 18.16 10.71
C MET A 257 -2.55 18.61 11.69
N ASP A 258 -1.91 19.73 11.39
CA ASP A 258 -1.04 20.40 12.35
C ASP A 258 -1.88 21.04 13.49
N ASN A 259 -1.35 21.10 14.71
CA ASN A 259 -2.06 21.69 15.84
C ASN A 259 -2.14 23.22 15.79
N ASP A 260 -1.15 23.90 15.20
CA ASP A 260 -1.10 25.36 15.21
C ASP A 260 -0.70 25.99 13.86
N GLY A 261 -0.36 25.18 12.87
CA GLY A 261 0.05 25.59 11.54
C GLY A 261 1.48 26.09 11.45
N ASP A 262 2.29 25.91 12.49
CA ASP A 262 3.70 26.29 12.56
C ASP A 262 4.02 27.69 11.99
N PRO A 263 3.48 28.78 12.59
CA PRO A 263 3.73 30.12 12.09
C PRO A 263 5.18 30.54 12.29
N VAL A 264 5.84 31.04 11.25
CA VAL A 264 7.20 31.59 11.33
C VAL A 264 7.12 33.03 11.82
N GLU A 265 7.71 33.33 12.97
CA GLU A 265 7.62 34.64 13.64
C GLU A 265 6.17 35.11 13.87
N GLY A 266 5.26 34.15 14.12
CA GLY A 266 3.83 34.43 14.31
C GLY A 266 3.05 34.69 13.01
N ILE A 267 3.67 34.47 11.85
CA ILE A 267 3.06 34.68 10.53
C ILE A 267 2.88 33.33 9.82
N PHE A 268 1.65 33.04 9.42
CA PHE A 268 1.35 31.93 8.53
C PHE A 268 1.86 32.23 7.12
N ASN A 269 2.64 31.31 6.56
CA ASN A 269 3.22 31.46 5.23
C ASN A 269 3.15 30.13 4.45
N ARG A 270 3.84 30.04 3.30
CA ARG A 270 3.84 28.82 2.47
C ARG A 270 4.37 27.55 3.17
N GLN A 271 5.10 27.73 4.27
CA GLN A 271 5.66 26.66 5.09
C GLN A 271 4.72 26.25 6.23
N SER A 272 3.55 26.89 6.34
CA SER A 272 2.55 26.61 7.36
C SER A 272 1.55 25.56 6.86
N PRO A 273 1.51 24.35 7.44
CA PRO A 273 0.53 23.32 7.08
C PRO A 273 -0.85 23.64 7.67
N LEU A 274 -1.62 24.49 6.98
CA LEU A 274 -2.96 24.92 7.44
C LEU A 274 -4.09 23.95 7.06
N GLY A 275 -3.78 22.87 6.34
CA GLY A 275 -4.74 21.91 5.82
C GLY A 275 -4.93 20.70 6.72
N ALA A 276 -5.75 19.77 6.23
CA ALA A 276 -5.89 18.43 6.78
C ALA A 276 -5.90 17.42 5.63
N VAL A 277 -5.31 16.25 5.85
CA VAL A 277 -5.35 15.12 4.91
C VAL A 277 -5.91 13.92 5.65
N GLY A 278 -6.74 13.11 4.98
CA GLY A 278 -7.43 12.01 5.62
C GLY A 278 -7.64 10.79 4.75
N LEU A 279 -8.09 9.72 5.40
CA LEU A 279 -8.48 8.45 4.82
C LEU A 279 -9.99 8.26 5.03
N MET A 280 -10.70 7.98 3.94
CA MET A 280 -12.14 7.75 3.94
C MET A 280 -12.46 6.33 3.48
N PHE A 281 -13.35 5.65 4.21
CA PHE A 281 -13.91 4.39 3.77
C PHE A 281 -15.08 4.64 2.82
N LEU A 282 -14.97 4.17 1.57
CA LEU A 282 -16.00 4.39 0.55
C LEU A 282 -17.05 3.27 0.49
N GLY A 283 -16.72 2.08 1.00
CA GLY A 283 -17.64 0.96 1.01
C GLY A 283 -16.95 -0.39 0.86
N SER A 284 -17.76 -1.44 0.98
CA SER A 284 -17.36 -2.82 0.69
C SER A 284 -18.51 -3.54 -0.01
N PRO A 285 -18.28 -4.74 -0.57
CA PRO A 285 -19.36 -5.59 -1.07
C PRO A 285 -20.37 -6.03 0.01
N ASP A 286 -19.98 -6.00 1.29
CA ASP A 286 -20.88 -6.23 2.42
C ASP A 286 -21.63 -4.94 2.80
N ASN A 287 -22.93 -5.07 3.03
CA ASN A 287 -23.82 -3.97 3.40
C ASN A 287 -23.89 -3.73 4.92
N ASP A 288 -23.36 -4.63 5.76
CA ASP A 288 -23.37 -4.51 7.24
C ASP A 288 -21.98 -4.19 7.83
N VAL A 289 -21.18 -3.40 7.11
CA VAL A 289 -19.89 -2.94 7.62
C VAL A 289 -20.06 -1.90 8.71
N LYS A 290 -19.39 -2.14 9.84
CA LYS A 290 -19.30 -1.19 10.95
C LYS A 290 -17.92 -0.52 10.94
N VAL A 291 -17.92 0.81 10.87
CA VAL A 291 -16.70 1.61 10.96
C VAL A 291 -16.49 2.02 12.41
N SER A 292 -15.25 1.91 12.87
CA SER A 292 -14.83 2.38 14.20
C SER A 292 -13.52 3.13 14.10
N PHE A 293 -13.29 4.03 15.05
CA PHE A 293 -12.08 4.81 15.17
C PHE A 293 -11.62 4.78 16.63
N ASN A 294 -10.35 4.48 16.84
CA ASN A 294 -9.67 4.55 18.13
C ASN A 294 -8.36 5.30 17.93
N TRP A 295 -7.88 5.95 18.98
CA TRP A 295 -6.60 6.67 18.98
C TRP A 295 -5.90 6.47 20.32
N LYS A 296 -4.57 6.65 20.31
CA LYS A 296 -3.72 6.66 21.50
C LYS A 296 -2.63 7.70 21.33
N THR A 297 -2.20 8.28 22.44
CA THR A 297 -1.01 9.12 22.55
C THR A 297 0.09 8.32 23.22
N TRP A 298 1.35 8.57 22.84
CA TRP A 298 2.49 8.00 23.56
C TRP A 298 2.74 8.87 24.80
N GLY A 299 2.49 8.34 26.00
CA GLY A 299 2.79 9.06 27.25
C GLY A 299 1.74 9.01 28.36
N ASP A 300 0.63 8.27 28.18
CA ASP A 300 -0.39 8.04 29.22
C ASP A 300 -0.37 6.59 29.75
#